data_AF-A0A3P8EW06-F1
#
_entry.id   AF-A0A3P8EW06-F1
#
_cell.length_a   1.000
_cell.length_b   1.000
_cell.length_c   1.000
_cell.angle_alpha   90.00
_cell.angle_beta   90.00
_cell.angle_gamma   90.00
#
_symmetry.space_group_name_H-M   'P 1'
#
loop_
_entity.id
_entity.type
_entity.pdbx_description
1 polymer ?
#
loop_
_entity_poly.entity_id
_entity_poly.type
_entity_poly.pdbx_seq_one_letter_code
_entity_poly.pdbx_strand_id
1 'polypeptide(L)' 'MASKPEWFLEMYPIGKVPLLLLPNEQKLPESDEIIRHIDKLYGSETLLSHCGIEEFEKAKELITGVSVK' A
#
# COMPACT_ATOMS: atom_id res chain seq x y z
N MET A 1 2.54 -11.42 -20.08
CA MET A 1 2.87 -10.68 -18.84
C MET A 1 4.22 -10.02 -19.08
N ALA A 2 4.33 -8.69 -18.91
CA ALA A 2 5.63 -8.04 -19.04
C ALA A 2 6.50 -8.41 -17.83
N SER A 3 7.72 -8.86 -18.07
CA SER A 3 8.70 -9.05 -16.99
C SER A 3 8.97 -7.71 -16.32
N LYS A 4 9.17 -7.73 -14.99
CA LYS A 4 9.61 -6.52 -14.28
C LYS A 4 10.99 -6.10 -14.82
N PRO A 5 11.29 -4.80 -14.89
CA PRO A 5 12.61 -4.35 -15.32
C PRO A 5 13.72 -4.93 -14.44
N GLU A 6 14.86 -5.30 -15.04
CA GLU A 6 15.98 -5.92 -14.30
C GLU A 6 16.44 -5.04 -13.14
N TRP A 7 16.61 -3.74 -13.38
CA TRP A 7 17.00 -2.76 -12.35
C TRP A 7 16.06 -2.76 -11.13
N PHE A 8 14.78 -3.08 -11.33
CA PHE A 8 13.81 -3.11 -10.23
C PHE A 8 13.99 -4.36 -9.38
N LEU A 9 14.29 -5.51 -10.00
CA LEU A 9 14.56 -6.76 -9.28
C LEU A 9 15.94 -6.76 -8.62
N GLU A 10 16.94 -6.12 -9.22
CA GLU A 10 18.23 -5.86 -8.57
C GLU A 10 18.06 -5.01 -7.31
N MET A 11 17.23 -3.96 -7.39
CA MET A 11 16.92 -3.09 -6.25
C MET A 11 16.02 -3.77 -5.20
N TYR A 12 15.01 -4.52 -5.62
CA TYR A 12 14.02 -5.18 -4.77
C TYR A 12 13.67 -6.59 -5.32
N PRO A 13 14.44 -7.62 -4.94
CA PRO A 13 14.32 -8.97 -5.52
C PRO A 13 12.96 -9.65 -5.32
N ILE A 14 12.24 -9.28 -4.27
CA ILE A 14 10.86 -9.76 -4.01
C ILE A 14 9.92 -9.32 -5.14
N GLY A 15 10.20 -8.16 -5.75
CA GLY A 15 9.49 -7.65 -6.90
C GLY A 15 8.03 -7.26 -6.67
N LYS A 16 7.48 -7.39 -5.46
CA LYS A 16 6.09 -6.99 -5.18
C LYS A 16 5.88 -5.49 -5.44
N VAL A 17 4.67 -5.14 -5.84
CA VAL A 17 4.21 -3.75 -5.98
C VAL A 17 2.90 -3.56 -5.20
N PRO A 18 2.60 -2.36 -4.68
CA PRO A 18 3.45 -1.15 -4.71
C PRO A 18 4.70 -1.26 -3.81
N LEU A 19 5.69 -0.41 -4.09
CA LEU A 19 6.91 -0.23 -3.27
C LEU A 19 7.15 1.27 -3.11
N LEU A 20 7.15 1.77 -1.88
CA LEU A 20 7.49 3.17 -1.60
C LEU A 20 8.98 3.27 -1.22
N LEU A 21 9.72 4.14 -1.91
CA LEU A 21 11.11 4.47 -1.58
C LEU A 21 11.11 5.73 -0.72
N LEU A 22 11.66 5.64 0.49
CA LEU A 22 11.79 6.78 1.39
C LEU A 22 13.11 7.53 1.13
N PRO A 23 13.23 8.81 1.52
CA PRO A 23 14.44 9.61 1.27
C PRO A 23 15.72 9.05 1.89
N ASN A 24 15.60 8.18 2.90
CA ASN A 24 16.71 7.47 3.55
C ASN A 24 17.03 6.11 2.91
N GLU A 25 16.59 5.90 1.67
CA GLU A 25 16.76 4.67 0.88
C GLU A 25 16.05 3.42 1.46
N GLN A 26 15.24 3.60 2.51
CA GLN A 26 14.38 2.54 3.02
C GLN A 26 13.28 2.22 2.01
N LYS A 27 12.96 0.93 1.92
CA LYS A 27 11.94 0.39 1.03
C LYS A 27 10.77 -0.06 1.88
N LEU A 28 9.61 0.53 1.67
CA LEU A 28 8.38 0.17 2.37
C LEU A 28 7.49 -0.63 1.39
N PRO A 29 7.47 -1.97 1.52
CA PRO A 29 6.56 -2.81 0.75
C PRO A 29 5.18 -2.87 1.42
N GLU A 30 4.24 -3.54 0.74
CA GLU A 30 2.85 -3.76 1.19
C GLU A 30 1.99 -2.47 1.16
N SER A 31 0.85 -2.55 0.48
CA SER A 31 0.03 -1.37 0.20
C SER A 31 -0.56 -0.74 1.45
N ASP A 32 -0.94 -1.54 2.45
CA ASP A 32 -1.57 -1.05 3.67
C ASP A 32 -0.57 -0.35 4.60
N GLU A 33 0.68 -0.83 4.67
CA GLU A 33 1.77 -0.14 5.37
C GLU A 33 2.12 1.19 4.71
N ILE A 34 2.22 1.22 3.37
CA ILE A 34 2.46 2.45 2.60
C ILE A 34 1.40 3.50 2.90
N ILE A 35 0.12 3.12 2.86
CA ILE A 35 -0.98 4.06 3.11
C ILE A 35 -0.95 4.57 4.55
N ARG A 36 -0.71 3.71 5.56
CA ARG A 36 -0.54 4.14 6.95
C ARG A 36 0.65 5.08 7.15
N HIS A 37 1.72 4.91 6.37
CA HIS A 37 2.89 5.79 6.43
C HIS A 37 2.56 7.17 5.85
N ILE A 38 1.96 7.22 4.67
CA ILE A 38 1.53 8.47 4.01
C ILE A 38 0.54 9.23 4.91
N ASP A 39 -0.41 8.52 5.50
CA ASP A 39 -1.43 9.07 6.41
C ASP A 39 -0.80 9.85 7.57
N LYS A 40 0.25 9.29 8.19
CA LYS A 40 0.99 9.94 9.29
C LYS A 40 1.78 11.17 8.85
N LEU A 41 2.31 11.19 7.63
CA LEU A 41 3.19 12.26 7.16
C LEU A 41 2.44 13.53 6.77
N TYR A 42 1.24 13.39 6.21
CA TYR A 42 0.52 14.51 5.58
C TYR A 42 -0.71 14.99 6.38
N GLY A 43 -0.97 14.43 7.56
CA GLY A 43 -2.19 14.74 8.30
C GLY A 43 -2.09 15.93 9.26
N SER A 44 -2.95 16.95 9.07
CA SER A 44 -3.75 17.46 10.19
C SER A 44 -5.00 16.60 10.41
N GLU A 45 -5.42 15.88 9.37
CA GLU A 45 -6.52 14.90 9.35
C GLU A 45 -6.05 13.64 8.60
N THR A 46 -6.56 12.48 8.99
CA THR A 46 -6.19 11.18 8.40
C THR A 46 -6.96 10.88 7.10
N LEU A 47 -6.41 10.03 6.22
CA LEU A 47 -7.11 9.42 5.10
C LEU A 47 -8.40 8.74 5.55
N LEU A 48 -8.42 8.13 6.74
CA LEU A 48 -9.64 7.57 7.32
C LEU A 48 -10.71 8.65 7.59
N SER A 49 -10.32 9.83 8.08
CA SER A 49 -11.27 10.93 8.28
C SER A 49 -11.77 11.54 6.98
N HIS A 50 -11.01 11.45 5.88
CA HIS A 50 -11.48 11.90 4.55
C HIS A 50 -12.36 10.87 3.84
N CYS A 51 -11.97 9.60 3.85
CA CYS A 51 -12.72 8.53 3.19
C CYS A 51 -13.98 8.12 3.97
N GLY A 52 -13.99 8.35 5.29
CA GLY A 52 -15.06 7.93 6.18
C GLY A 52 -14.91 6.46 6.60
N ILE A 53 -15.28 6.17 7.86
CA ILE A 53 -15.21 4.82 8.43
C ILE A 53 -16.12 3.85 7.67
N GLU A 54 -17.26 4.31 7.16
CA GLU A 54 -18.21 3.48 6.40
C GLU A 54 -17.61 2.92 5.12
N GLU A 55 -16.90 3.74 4.34
CA GLU A 55 -16.24 3.28 3.11
C GLU A 55 -15.08 2.34 3.42
N PHE A 56 -14.39 2.54 4.53
CA PHE A 56 -13.33 1.64 4.97
C PHE A 56 -13.88 0.27 5.40
N GLU A 57 -14.97 0.22 6.16
CA GLU A 57 -15.62 -1.06 6.53
C GLU A 57 -16.20 -1.78 5.31
N LYS A 58 -16.81 -1.06 4.35
CA LYS A 58 -17.24 -1.65 3.07
C LYS A 58 -16.06 -2.27 2.31
N ALA A 59 -14.93 -1.57 2.21
CA ALA A 59 -13.74 -2.09 1.55
C ALA A 59 -13.20 -3.36 2.24
N LYS A 60 -13.22 -3.39 3.58
CA LYS A 60 -12.84 -4.55 4.37
C LYS A 60 -13.79 -5.73 4.16
N GLU A 61 -15.10 -5.49 4.12
CA GLU A 61 -16.09 -6.52 3.80
C GLU A 61 -15.86 -7.13 2.42
N LEU A 62 -15.56 -6.32 1.41
CA LEU A 62 -15.22 -6.81 0.07
C LEU A 62 -13.99 -7.74 0.09
N ILE A 63 -12.96 -7.41 0.87
CA ILE A 63 -11.76 -8.25 1.00
C ILE A 63 -12.11 -9.58 1.68
N THR A 64 -12.94 -9.55 2.74
CA THR A 64 -13.34 -10.78 3.45
C THR A 64 -14.36 -11.62 2.68
N GLY A 65 -15.24 -10.99 1.89
CA GLY A 65 -16.24 -11.64 1.04
C GLY A 65 -15.64 -12.29 -0.21
N VAL A 66 -14.43 -11.88 -0.61
CA VAL A 66 -13.63 -12.59 -1.63
C VAL A 66 -13.08 -13.92 -1.10
N SER A 67 -13.18 -14.20 0.21
CA SER A 67 -12.71 -15.46 0.79
C SER A 67 -13.61 -16.69 0.49
N VAL A 68 -14.48 -16.62 -0.52
CA VAL A 68 -15.21 -17.79 -1.05
C VAL A 68 -15.09 -17.86 -2.58
N LYS A 69 -14.00 -18.47 -3.06
CA LYS A 69 -13.98 -19.61 -4.01
C LYS A 69 -12.56 -20.05 -4.33
#